data_AF-A0A182APH9-F1
#
_entry.id   AF-A0A182APH9-F1
#
_cell.length_a   1.000
_cell.length_b   1.000
_cell.length_c   1.000
_cell.angle_alpha   90.00
_cell.angle_beta   90.00
_cell.angle_gamma   90.00
#
_symmetry.space_group_name_H-M   'P 1'
#
loop_
_entity.id
_entity.type
_entity.pdbx_description
1 polymer ?
#
loop_
_entity_poly.entity_id
_entity_poly.type
_entity_poly.pdbx_seq_one_letter_code
_entity_poly.pdbx_strand_id
1 'polypeptide(L)'
;MLRRFGTIHSVDSLALAQRLARIAAEEGLSPAVLFQVKFRSDPAKTGFEPEELRAGWATLSNLPALRPVGLMTIAPMGLVASERLALFQACAALATALGLPERSMGMSGDWPEAVAAGSTWVRLGSSLFGDRPSQNLAIPDVGRYSG
;
A
#
# COMPACT_ATOMS: atom_id res chain seq x y z
N MET A 1 -11.76 12.02 8.26
CA MET A 1 -10.58 11.52 7.50
C MET A 1 -10.97 10.91 6.16
N LEU A 2 -11.91 9.96 6.11
CA LEU A 2 -12.33 9.27 4.88
C LEU A 2 -12.91 10.19 3.79
N ARG A 3 -13.63 11.26 4.16
CA ARG A 3 -14.18 12.25 3.21
C ARG A 3 -13.14 12.94 2.31
N ARG A 4 -11.84 12.85 2.64
CA ARG A 4 -10.75 13.50 1.88
C ARG A 4 -10.06 12.56 0.89
N PHE A 5 -10.33 11.26 0.92
CA PHE A 5 -9.61 10.27 0.12
C PHE A 5 -10.58 9.47 -0.76
N GLY A 6 -10.38 9.50 -2.08
CA GLY A 6 -11.17 8.70 -3.03
C GLY A 6 -10.86 7.20 -2.99
N THR A 7 -9.64 6.83 -2.59
CA THR A 7 -9.18 5.42 -2.53
C THR A 7 -8.12 5.24 -1.44
N ILE A 8 -8.20 4.15 -0.68
CA ILE A 8 -7.27 3.83 0.41
C ILE A 8 -6.43 2.62 0.00
N HIS A 9 -5.11 2.82 -0.11
CA HIS A 9 -4.22 1.80 -0.65
C HIS A 9 -3.50 0.95 0.43
N SER A 10 -3.67 1.30 1.70
CA SER A 10 -2.85 0.79 2.81
C SER A 10 -3.67 0.01 3.84
N VAL A 11 -4.67 -0.76 3.40
CA VAL A 11 -5.44 -1.62 4.31
C VAL A 11 -4.66 -2.89 4.55
N ASP A 12 -4.01 -3.00 5.71
CA ASP A 12 -2.96 -3.99 5.97
C ASP A 12 -3.34 -5.09 6.97
N SER A 13 -4.54 -5.04 7.53
CA SER A 13 -5.02 -5.98 8.54
C SER A 13 -6.55 -6.04 8.59
N LEU A 14 -7.09 -7.17 9.01
CA LEU A 14 -8.54 -7.34 9.20
C LEU A 14 -9.09 -6.34 10.20
N ALA A 15 -8.35 -6.09 11.29
CA ALA A 15 -8.74 -5.12 12.31
C ALA A 15 -8.83 -3.69 11.74
N LEU A 16 -7.91 -3.29 10.85
CA LEU A 16 -7.99 -2.00 10.18
C LEU A 16 -9.18 -1.96 9.22
N ALA A 17 -9.39 -2.99 8.42
CA ALA A 17 -10.52 -3.08 7.50
C ALA A 17 -11.86 -2.96 8.23
N GLN A 18 -12.05 -3.67 9.35
CA GLN A 18 -13.26 -3.58 10.18
C GLN A 18 -13.47 -2.18 10.76
N ARG A 19 -12.42 -1.54 11.27
CA ARG A 19 -12.51 -0.15 11.76
C ARG A 19 -12.90 0.81 10.65
N LEU A 20 -12.32 0.68 9.47
CA LEU A 20 -12.64 1.51 8.30
C LEU A 20 -14.10 1.29 7.86
N ALA A 21 -14.55 0.04 7.79
CA ALA A 21 -15.93 -0.32 7.45
C ALA A 21 -16.94 0.33 8.39
N ARG A 22 -16.68 0.25 9.71
CA ARG A 22 -17.53 0.87 10.74
C ARG A 22 -17.63 2.38 10.55
N ILE A 23 -16.49 3.07 10.43
CA ILE A 23 -16.47 4.54 10.26
C ILE A 23 -17.13 4.94 8.93
N ALA A 24 -16.89 4.19 7.85
CA ALA A 24 -17.51 4.45 6.56
C ALA A 24 -19.04 4.32 6.62
N ALA A 25 -19.55 3.31 7.32
CA ALA A 25 -20.98 3.12 7.54
C ALA A 25 -21.60 4.26 8.38
N GLU A 26 -20.94 4.65 9.48
CA GLU A 26 -21.37 5.76 10.34
C GLU A 26 -21.44 7.09 9.57
N GLU A 27 -20.55 7.29 8.60
CA GLU A 27 -20.45 8.51 7.80
C GLU A 27 -21.25 8.48 6.49
N GLY A 28 -21.90 7.36 6.17
CA GLY A 28 -22.61 7.17 4.90
C GLY A 28 -21.68 7.19 3.67
N LEU A 29 -20.44 6.72 3.81
CA LEU A 29 -19.42 6.70 2.76
C LEU A 29 -19.24 5.29 2.20
N SER A 30 -18.67 5.19 1.00
CA SER A 30 -18.24 3.91 0.44
C SER A 30 -16.87 3.98 -0.24
N PRO A 31 -15.77 3.99 0.55
CA PRO A 31 -14.44 4.15 -0.01
C PRO A 31 -13.99 2.92 -0.80
N ALA A 32 -13.33 3.16 -1.93
CA ALA A 32 -12.56 2.13 -2.61
C ALA A 32 -11.30 1.78 -1.79
N VAL A 33 -11.01 0.49 -1.64
CA VAL A 33 -9.88 0.02 -0.84
C VAL A 33 -9.02 -0.97 -1.61
N LEU A 34 -7.70 -0.88 -1.42
CA LEU A 34 -6.75 -1.90 -1.82
C LEU A 34 -6.10 -2.48 -0.56
N PHE A 35 -5.99 -3.80 -0.54
CA PHE A 35 -5.35 -4.52 0.55
C PHE A 35 -3.85 -4.60 0.33
N GLN A 36 -3.07 -4.19 1.34
CA GLN A 36 -1.62 -4.25 1.30
C GLN A 36 -1.14 -5.67 1.62
N VAL A 37 -0.40 -6.27 0.69
CA VAL A 37 0.05 -7.66 0.78
C VAL A 37 1.58 -7.72 0.72
N LYS A 38 2.15 -8.53 1.61
CA LYS A 38 3.58 -8.82 1.68
C LYS A 38 3.85 -10.14 0.99
N PHE A 39 4.61 -10.11 -0.10
CA PHE A 39 5.02 -11.33 -0.82
C PHE A 39 6.44 -11.77 -0.48
N ARG A 40 7.15 -10.97 0.32
CA ARG A 40 8.50 -11.21 0.84
C ARG A 40 8.58 -10.63 2.24
N SER A 41 9.46 -11.21 3.06
CA SER A 41 9.73 -10.68 4.39
C SER A 41 10.36 -9.30 4.29
N ASP A 42 9.73 -8.34 4.95
CA ASP A 42 10.25 -6.99 5.16
C ASP A 42 9.77 -6.54 6.55
N PRO A 43 10.64 -6.53 7.58
CA PRO A 43 10.27 -6.11 8.93
C PRO A 43 9.82 -4.65 9.01
N ALA A 44 10.21 -3.80 8.04
CA ALA A 44 9.87 -2.39 8.01
C ALA A 44 8.48 -2.12 7.40
N LYS A 45 7.79 -3.16 6.89
CA LYS A 45 6.50 -3.03 6.22
C LYS A 45 5.44 -3.90 6.87
N THR A 46 4.23 -3.36 6.99
CA THR A 46 3.02 -4.09 7.37
C THR A 46 2.31 -4.66 6.14
N GLY A 47 1.29 -5.47 6.34
CA GLY A 47 0.49 -6.07 5.28
C GLY A 47 0.12 -7.50 5.60
N PHE A 48 -0.92 -7.98 4.92
CA PHE A 48 -1.33 -9.37 4.98
C PHE A 48 -0.26 -10.26 4.34
N GLU A 49 -0.08 -11.45 4.90
CA GLU A 49 0.51 -12.53 4.13
C GLU A 49 -0.49 -13.02 3.06
N PRO A 50 -0.04 -13.55 1.91
CA PRO A 50 -0.96 -13.93 0.82
C PRO A 50 -1.97 -15.00 1.26
N GLU A 51 -1.56 -15.90 2.14
CA GLU A 51 -2.42 -16.95 2.70
C GLU A 51 -3.42 -16.38 3.72
N GLU A 52 -2.99 -15.44 4.56
CA GLU A 52 -3.86 -14.74 5.50
C GLU A 52 -4.98 -13.99 4.77
N LEU A 53 -4.62 -13.26 3.70
CA LEU A 53 -5.60 -12.54 2.89
C LEU A 53 -6.60 -13.49 2.22
N ARG A 54 -6.14 -14.62 1.67
CA ARG A 54 -7.02 -15.63 1.07
C ARG A 54 -7.97 -16.22 2.10
N ALA A 55 -7.46 -16.60 3.27
CA ALA A 55 -8.28 -17.15 4.35
C ALA A 55 -9.32 -16.15 4.85
N GLY A 56 -8.95 -14.87 4.97
CA GLY A 56 -9.83 -13.79 5.40
C GLY A 56 -10.74 -13.20 4.31
N TRP A 57 -10.60 -13.63 3.05
CA TRP A 57 -11.23 -12.94 1.91
C TRP A 57 -12.75 -12.88 2.01
N ALA A 58 -13.40 -13.97 2.42
CA ALA A 58 -14.85 -14.02 2.58
C ALA A 58 -15.34 -12.98 3.60
N THR A 59 -14.58 -12.73 4.67
CA THR A 59 -14.92 -11.68 5.63
C THR A 59 -14.65 -10.29 5.06
N LEU A 60 -13.46 -10.08 4.48
CA LEU A 60 -13.03 -8.77 3.97
C LEU A 60 -13.90 -8.26 2.83
N SER A 61 -14.28 -9.13 1.91
CA SER A 61 -15.12 -8.80 0.75
C SER A 61 -16.56 -8.46 1.10
N ASN A 62 -17.04 -8.92 2.26
CA ASN A 62 -18.39 -8.67 2.75
C ASN A 62 -18.46 -7.57 3.83
N LEU A 63 -17.36 -6.86 4.10
CA LEU A 63 -17.39 -5.74 5.04
C LEU A 63 -18.31 -4.63 4.51
N PRO A 64 -19.27 -4.14 5.31
CA PRO A 64 -20.20 -3.12 4.87
C PRO A 64 -19.46 -1.83 4.53
N ALA A 65 -20.04 -1.06 3.60
CA ALA A 65 -19.53 0.23 3.13
C ALA A 65 -18.19 0.19 2.38
N LEU A 66 -17.31 -0.79 2.58
CA LEU A 66 -16.05 -0.87 1.83
C LEU A 66 -16.26 -1.41 0.42
N ARG A 67 -15.50 -0.88 -0.53
CA ARG A 67 -15.42 -1.39 -1.90
C ARG A 67 -14.02 -1.93 -2.17
N PRO A 68 -13.76 -3.23 -1.97
CA PRO A 68 -12.51 -3.84 -2.40
C PRO A 68 -12.34 -3.69 -3.91
N VAL A 69 -11.27 -3.04 -4.34
CA VAL A 69 -10.97 -2.84 -5.77
C VAL A 69 -9.63 -3.42 -6.19
N GLY A 70 -8.73 -3.73 -5.26
CA GLY A 70 -7.39 -4.13 -5.63
C GLY A 70 -6.49 -4.62 -4.53
N LEU A 71 -5.26 -4.90 -4.94
CA LEU A 71 -4.14 -5.16 -4.05
C LEU A 71 -3.08 -4.09 -4.18
N MET A 72 -2.38 -3.85 -3.08
CA MET A 72 -1.22 -2.98 -3.02
C MET A 72 -0.03 -3.80 -2.55
N THR A 73 1.13 -3.62 -3.18
CA THR A 73 2.38 -4.17 -2.64
C THR A 73 3.55 -3.23 -2.87
N ILE A 74 4.56 -3.38 -2.03
CA ILE A 74 5.84 -2.68 -2.09
C ILE A 74 6.92 -3.75 -2.07
N ALA A 75 7.79 -3.76 -3.08
CA ALA A 75 8.93 -4.66 -3.06
C ALA A 75 9.93 -4.21 -1.98
N PRO A 76 10.52 -5.16 -1.21
CA PRO A 76 11.63 -4.85 -0.34
C PRO A 76 12.80 -4.21 -1.10
N MET A 77 13.54 -3.36 -0.40
CA MET A 77 14.78 -2.79 -0.95
C MET A 77 15.82 -3.88 -1.20
N GLY A 78 16.64 -3.72 -2.23
CA GLY A 78 17.77 -4.61 -2.53
C GLY A 78 17.45 -5.83 -3.38
N LEU A 79 16.18 -6.09 -3.71
CA LEU A 79 15.82 -7.14 -4.67
C LEU A 79 16.35 -6.81 -6.08
N VAL A 80 16.80 -7.82 -6.81
CA VAL A 80 17.14 -7.66 -8.24
C VAL A 80 15.88 -7.60 -9.10
N ALA A 81 16.01 -7.14 -10.35
CA ALA A 81 14.87 -6.94 -11.26
C ALA A 81 13.99 -8.20 -11.43
N SER A 82 14.61 -9.37 -11.59
CA SER A 82 13.88 -10.64 -11.73
C SER A 82 13.05 -11.00 -10.48
N GLU A 83 13.57 -10.70 -9.29
CA GLU A 83 12.87 -10.95 -8.03
C GLU A 83 11.70 -9.99 -7.83
N ARG A 84 11.87 -8.72 -8.19
CA ARG A 84 10.79 -7.72 -8.19
C ARG A 84 9.68 -8.11 -9.17
N LEU A 85 10.05 -8.51 -10.38
CA LEU A 85 9.09 -8.98 -11.38
C LEU A 85 8.28 -10.19 -10.86
N ALA A 86 8.96 -11.20 -10.32
CA ALA A 86 8.29 -12.38 -9.76
C ALA A 86 7.35 -12.03 -8.59
N LEU A 87 7.75 -11.09 -7.73
CA LEU A 87 6.92 -10.56 -6.66
C LEU A 87 5.65 -9.89 -7.21
N PHE A 88 5.77 -9.02 -8.20
CA PHE A 88 4.64 -8.33 -8.80
C PHE A 88 3.72 -9.27 -9.58
N GLN A 89 4.26 -10.30 -10.24
CA GLN A 89 3.47 -11.35 -10.87
C GLN A 89 2.65 -12.15 -9.83
N ALA A 90 3.23 -12.45 -8.67
CA ALA A 90 2.49 -13.10 -7.58
C ALA A 90 1.33 -12.22 -7.06
N CYS A 91 1.55 -10.90 -6.97
CA CYS A 91 0.49 -9.94 -6.66
C CYS A 91 -0.62 -9.93 -7.71
N ALA A 92 -0.27 -9.87 -9.00
CA ALA A 92 -1.23 -9.90 -10.09
C ALA A 92 -2.05 -11.21 -10.12
N ALA A 93 -1.40 -12.35 -9.87
CA ALA A 93 -2.06 -13.64 -9.78
C ALA A 93 -3.06 -13.69 -8.61
N LEU A 94 -2.67 -13.20 -7.43
CA LEU A 94 -3.58 -13.13 -6.28
C LEU A 94 -4.76 -12.19 -6.56
N ALA A 95 -4.52 -11.00 -7.11
CA ALA A 95 -5.58 -10.06 -7.46
C ALA A 95 -6.59 -10.70 -8.43
N THR A 96 -6.10 -11.40 -9.45
CA THR A 96 -6.93 -12.12 -10.42
C THR A 96 -7.75 -13.22 -9.74
N ALA A 97 -7.14 -14.02 -8.87
CA ALA A 97 -7.83 -15.08 -8.14
C ALA A 97 -8.93 -14.55 -7.22
N LEU A 98 -8.80 -13.32 -6.71
CA LEU A 98 -9.79 -12.64 -5.89
C LEU A 98 -10.80 -11.80 -6.70
N GLY A 99 -10.69 -11.79 -8.04
CA GLY A 99 -11.56 -10.99 -8.91
C GLY A 99 -11.34 -9.48 -8.79
N LEU A 100 -10.14 -9.05 -8.37
CA LEU A 100 -9.82 -7.64 -8.14
C LEU A 100 -9.13 -7.01 -9.35
N PRO A 101 -9.68 -5.90 -9.91
CA PRO A 101 -9.14 -5.28 -11.12
C PRO A 101 -7.85 -4.49 -10.86
N GLU A 102 -7.70 -3.87 -9.69
CA GLU A 102 -6.62 -2.92 -9.44
C GLU A 102 -5.38 -3.55 -8.78
N ARG A 103 -4.20 -3.09 -9.21
CA ARG A 103 -2.89 -3.52 -8.70
C ARG A 103 -2.02 -2.29 -8.53
N SER A 104 -1.89 -1.85 -7.29
CA SER A 104 -1.02 -0.73 -6.93
C SER A 104 0.35 -1.24 -6.54
N MET A 105 1.26 -1.27 -7.51
CA MET A 105 2.62 -1.78 -7.34
C MET A 105 3.58 -1.04 -8.28
N GLY A 106 4.83 -0.90 -7.86
CA GLY A 106 5.82 -0.07 -8.54
C GLY A 106 5.95 1.32 -7.92
N MET A 107 7.19 1.68 -7.64
CA MET A 107 7.72 2.95 -7.16
C MET A 107 8.80 3.42 -8.15
N SER A 108 9.40 4.59 -7.89
CA SER A 108 10.43 5.20 -8.73
C SER A 108 11.52 4.23 -9.24
N GLY A 109 11.92 3.25 -8.42
CA GLY A 109 13.03 2.33 -8.74
C GLY A 109 12.64 0.98 -9.34
N ASP A 110 11.35 0.66 -9.42
CA ASP A 110 10.87 -0.68 -9.82
C ASP A 110 9.54 -0.68 -10.59
N TRP A 111 9.08 0.49 -11.02
CA TRP A 111 7.89 0.61 -11.85
C TRP A 111 7.98 -0.14 -13.19
N PRO A 112 9.13 -0.31 -13.88
CA PRO A 112 9.17 -1.07 -15.14
C PRO A 112 8.79 -2.54 -14.94
N GLU A 113 9.31 -3.19 -13.88
CA GLU A 113 8.93 -4.57 -13.56
C GLU A 113 7.46 -4.66 -13.12
N ALA A 114 6.96 -3.65 -12.39
CA ALA A 114 5.57 -3.59 -11.98
C ALA A 114 4.62 -3.47 -13.19
N VAL A 115 4.95 -2.61 -14.16
CA VAL A 115 4.18 -2.46 -15.41
C VAL A 115 4.22 -3.75 -16.23
N ALA A 116 5.39 -4.39 -16.35
CA ALA A 116 5.52 -5.68 -17.03
C ALA A 116 4.68 -6.79 -16.36
N ALA A 117 4.48 -6.73 -15.04
CA ALA A 117 3.58 -7.62 -14.29
C ALA A 117 2.10 -7.18 -14.32
N GLY A 118 1.75 -6.10 -15.01
CA GLY A 118 0.38 -5.61 -15.18
C GLY A 118 -0.12 -4.72 -14.05
N SER A 119 0.74 -3.87 -13.47
CA SER A 119 0.32 -2.80 -12.54
C SER A 119 -0.68 -1.85 -13.19
N THR A 120 -1.70 -1.44 -12.42
CA THR A 120 -2.66 -0.39 -12.83
C THR A 120 -2.37 0.95 -12.14
N TRP A 121 -1.58 0.95 -11.04
CA TRP A 121 -1.12 2.16 -10.36
C TRP A 121 0.35 2.05 -10.00
N VAL A 122 1.15 3.00 -10.49
CA VAL A 122 2.54 3.21 -10.07
C VAL A 122 2.64 4.47 -9.20
N ARG A 123 3.60 4.49 -8.27
CA ARG A 123 3.77 5.57 -7.29
C ARG A 123 5.13 6.24 -7.45
N LEU A 124 5.20 7.25 -8.32
CA LEU A 124 6.44 7.93 -8.67
C LEU A 124 6.64 9.16 -7.79
N GLY A 125 7.67 9.14 -6.94
CA GLY A 125 8.05 10.25 -6.07
C GLY A 125 9.34 10.90 -6.57
N SER A 126 10.47 10.28 -6.22
CA SER A 126 11.80 10.78 -6.57
C SER A 126 12.05 10.93 -8.08
N SER A 127 11.44 10.08 -8.91
CA SER A 127 11.54 10.22 -10.37
C SER A 127 10.91 11.52 -10.90
N LEU A 128 9.96 12.12 -10.16
CA LEU A 128 9.28 13.35 -10.55
C LEU A 128 9.81 14.57 -9.79
N PHE A 129 10.15 14.41 -8.51
CA PHE A 129 10.46 15.53 -7.61
C PHE A 129 11.92 15.57 -7.14
N GLY A 130 12.76 14.63 -7.59
CA GLY A 130 14.13 14.47 -7.10
C GLY A 130 14.19 13.87 -5.69
N ASP A 131 15.38 13.83 -5.12
CA ASP A 131 15.61 13.26 -3.79
C ASP A 131 14.91 14.08 -2.70
N ARG A 132 14.46 13.39 -1.65
CA ARG A 132 13.92 14.09 -0.48
C ARG A 132 15.04 14.89 0.19
N PRO A 133 14.83 16.17 0.52
CA PRO A 133 15.79 16.90 1.34
C PRO A 133 16.00 16.14 2.65
N SER A 134 17.26 15.91 3.01
CA SER A 134 17.62 15.28 4.28
C SER A 134 17.08 16.14 5.43
N GLN A 135 16.31 15.54 6.33
CA GLN A 135 15.87 16.20 7.56
C GLN A 135 17.05 16.33 8.53
N ASN A 136 18.01 17.16 8.18
CA ASN A 136 19.09 17.58 9.05
C ASN A 136 19.14 19.11 9.06
N LEU A 137 18.01 19.74 9.38
CA LEU A 137 18.03 21.11 9.87
C LEU A 137 18.45 21.01 11.34
N ALA A 138 19.76 21.12 11.59
CA ALA A 138 20.25 21.41 12.93
C ALA A 138 19.55 22.70 13.41
N ILE A 139 18.75 22.60 14.46
CA ILE A 139 18.25 23.77 15.16
C ILE A 139 19.49 24.50 15.70
N PRO A 140 19.76 25.76 15.33
CA PRO A 140 20.88 26.49 15.91
C PRO A 140 20.62 26.63 17.41
N ASP A 141 21.59 26.20 18.22
CA ASP A 141 21.60 26.42 19.66
C ASP A 141 21.50 27.93 19.93
N VAL A 142 20.33 28.39 20.36
CA VAL A 142 20.13 29.78 20.77
C VAL A 142 20.81 29.91 22.12
N GLY A 143 22.06 30.36 22.06
CA GLY A 143 22.93 30.55 23.20
C GLY A 143 22.26 31.25 24.37
N ARG A 144 22.52 30.70 25.56
CA ARG A 144 22.23 31.31 26.86
C ARG A 144 22.72 32.76 26.89
N TYR A 145 21.78 33.70 26.98
CA TYR A 145 22.08 35.00 27.56
C TYR A 145 22.10 34.84 29.08
N SER A 146 23.30 34.75 29.64
CA SER A 146 23.55 34.96 31.07
C SER A 146 23.42 36.46 31.36
N GLY A 147 22.64 36.81 32.38
CA GLY A 147 22.66 38.14 33.00
C GLY A 147 23.84 38.34 33.93
#